data_AF-A0A0D7A2K4-F1
#
_entry.id   AF-A0A0D7A2K4-F1
#
_cell.length_a   1.000
_cell.length_b   1.000
_cell.length_c   1.000
_cell.angle_alpha   90.00
_cell.angle_beta   90.00
_cell.angle_gamma   90.00
#
_symmetry.space_group_name_H-M   'P 1'
#
loop_
_entity.id
_entity.type
_entity.pdbx_description
1 polymer ?
#
loop_
_entity_poly.entity_id
_entity_poly.type
_entity_poly.pdbx_seq_one_letter_code
_entity_poly.pdbx_strand_id
1 'polypeptide(L)' 'GGCPITQQNFIDMVYGSISAFGGDSWPSSAQDVIDIWDVILAWAATGTTIPYLNFNDWLHYS' A
#
# COMPACT_ATOMS: atom_id res chain seq x y z
N GLY A 1 13.40 12.25 -6.00
CA GLY A 1 13.10 10.91 -5.48
C GLY A 1 12.09 11.06 -4.37
N GLY A 2 10.94 10.40 -4.47
CA GLY A 2 9.91 10.46 -3.42
C GLY A 2 10.36 9.75 -2.14
N CYS A 3 9.72 10.08 -1.01
CA CYS A 3 9.94 9.36 0.24
C CYS A 3 9.58 7.87 0.06
N PRO A 4 10.34 6.94 0.67
CA PRO A 4 9.97 5.53 0.70
C PRO A 4 8.58 5.35 1.30
N ILE A 5 7.79 4.46 0.71
CA ILE A 5 6.50 4.07 1.24
C ILE A 5 6.74 3.08 2.38
N THR A 6 6.10 3.34 3.52
CA THR A 6 6.04 2.41 4.66
C THR A 6 4.69 1.69 4.67
N GLN A 7 4.59 0.59 5.42
CA GLN A 7 3.34 -0.13 5.64
C GLN A 7 2.22 0.81 6.11
N GLN A 8 2.52 1.70 7.06
CA GLN A 8 1.53 2.66 7.56
C GLN A 8 1.07 3.63 6.46
N ASN A 9 1.98 4.12 5.61
CA ASN A 9 1.59 4.99 4.50
C ASN A 9 0.67 4.28 3.50
N PHE A 10 0.90 2.99 3.26
CA PHE A 10 0.02 2.20 2.39
C PHE A 10 -1.36 2.00 3.01
N ILE A 11 -1.43 1.65 4.31
CA ILE A 11 -2.70 1.54 5.04
C ILE A 11 -3.45 2.88 4.99
N ASP A 12 -2.79 3.97 5.36
CA ASP A 12 -3.39 5.31 5.37
C ASP A 12 -3.91 5.71 3.98
N MET A 13 -3.17 5.35 2.91
CA MET A 13 -3.60 5.58 1.53
C MET A 13 -4.87 4.79 1.19
N VAL A 14 -4.96 3.51 1.56
CA VAL A 14 -6.13 2.66 1.27
C VAL A 14 -7.37 3.18 2.00
N TYR A 15 -7.27 3.40 3.31
CA TYR A 15 -8.38 3.90 4.11
C TYR A 15 -8.77 5.33 3.73
N GLY A 16 -7.77 6.19 3.45
CA GLY A 16 -8.01 7.54 2.94
C GLY A 16 -8.73 7.54 1.59
N SER A 17 -8.39 6.61 0.70
CA SER A 17 -9.08 6.46 -0.60
C SER A 17 -10.52 6.02 -0.44
N ILE A 18 -10.80 5.03 0.42
CA ILE A 18 -12.18 4.58 0.72
C ILE A 18 -13.02 5.75 1.21
N SER A 19 -12.49 6.53 2.18
CA SER A 19 -13.18 7.72 2.68
C SER A 19 -13.38 8.79 1.60
N ALA A 20 -12.40 9.01 0.72
CA ALA A 20 -12.47 10.02 -0.34
C ALA A 20 -13.53 9.69 -1.41
N PHE A 21 -13.74 8.40 -1.70
CA PHE A 21 -14.77 7.93 -2.62
C PHE A 21 -16.15 7.75 -1.95
N GLY A 22 -16.29 8.07 -0.66
CA GLY A 22 -17.53 7.89 0.08
C GLY A 22 -17.93 6.43 0.25
N GLY A 23 -16.95 5.52 0.26
CA GLY A 23 -17.17 4.11 0.47
C GLY A 23 -17.38 3.79 1.95
N ASP A 24 -18.45 3.06 2.25
CA ASP A 24 -18.72 2.54 3.61
C ASP A 24 -18.26 1.08 3.77
N SER A 25 -17.72 0.49 2.70
CA SER A 25 -17.19 -0.87 2.71
C SER A 25 -15.72 -0.86 3.14
N TRP A 26 -15.52 -1.03 4.44
CA TRP A 26 -14.20 -1.14 5.03
C TRP A 26 -13.73 -2.60 5.02
N PRO A 27 -12.41 -2.85 4.93
CA PRO A 27 -11.85 -4.15 5.23
C PRO A 27 -12.32 -4.59 6.63
N SER A 28 -12.79 -5.82 6.75
CA SER A 28 -13.19 -6.41 8.03
C SER A 28 -12.04 -6.45 9.04
N SER A 29 -10.80 -6.46 8.56
CA SER A 29 -9.59 -6.38 9.36
C SER A 29 -8.54 -5.53 8.66
N ALA A 30 -7.80 -4.74 9.45
CA ALA A 30 -6.58 -4.09 8.95
C ALA A 30 -5.53 -5.12 8.46
N GLN A 31 -5.61 -6.36 8.96
CA GLN A 31 -4.73 -7.45 8.53
C GLN A 31 -4.83 -7.74 7.04
N ASP A 32 -6.01 -7.59 6.43
CA ASP A 32 -6.19 -7.82 4.99
C ASP A 32 -5.32 -6.84 4.17
N VAL A 33 -5.22 -5.59 4.64
CA VAL A 33 -4.40 -4.54 4.01
C VAL A 33 -2.90 -4.78 4.28
N ILE A 34 -2.56 -5.34 5.44
CA ILE A 34 -1.20 -5.73 5.79
C ILE A 34 -0.72 -6.89 4.93
N ASP A 35 -1.56 -7.90 4.71
CA ASP A 35 -1.22 -9.06 3.88
C ASP A 35 -0.97 -8.63 2.43
N ILE A 36 -1.76 -7.67 1.91
CA ILE A 36 -1.50 -7.05 0.60
C ILE A 36 -0.15 -6.34 0.62
N TRP A 37 0.14 -5.53 1.64
CA TRP A 37 1.42 -4.85 1.76
C TRP A 37 2.60 -5.82 1.69
N ASP A 38 2.52 -6.95 2.39
CA ASP A 38 3.58 -7.96 2.39
C ASP A 38 3.82 -8.57 1.00
N VAL A 39 2.77 -8.74 0.19
CA VAL A 39 2.89 -9.17 -1.22
C VAL A 39 3.63 -8.13 -2.06
N ILE A 40 3.32 -6.84 -1.89
CA ILE A 40 3.99 -5.74 -2.61
C ILE A 40 5.46 -5.65 -2.18
N LEU A 41 5.73 -5.79 -0.89
CA LEU A 41 7.07 -5.76 -0.33
C LEU A 41 7.93 -6.92 -0.84
N ALA A 42 7.34 -8.11 -0.94
CA ALA A 42 7.97 -9.28 -1.54
C ALA A 42 8.25 -9.09 -3.03
N TRP A 43 7.32 -8.48 -3.79
CA TRP A 43 7.53 -8.14 -5.20
C TRP A 43 8.65 -7.11 -5.39
N ALA A 44 8.66 -6.07 -4.55
CA ALA A 44 9.64 -4.99 -4.65
C ALA A 44 11.05 -5.42 -4.19
N ALA A 45 11.16 -6.45 -3.34
CA ALA A 45 12.41 -7.01 -2.82
C ALA A 45 13.34 -5.97 -2.16
N THR A 46 12.77 -4.95 -1.51
CA THR A 46 13.51 -3.78 -0.99
C THR A 46 13.71 -3.77 0.53
N GLY A 47 13.25 -4.81 1.24
CA GLY A 47 13.42 -4.93 2.69
C GLY A 47 12.16 -4.53 3.45
N THR A 48 12.20 -3.43 4.21
CA THR A 48 11.10 -2.99 5.10
C THR A 48 10.31 -1.78 4.58
N THR A 49 10.84 -1.08 3.58
CA THR A 49 10.17 0.03 2.91
C THR A 49 10.30 -0.13 1.41
N ILE A 50 9.35 0.42 0.67
CA ILE A 50 9.31 0.34 -0.79
C ILE A 50 9.69 1.71 -1.35
N PRO A 51 10.77 1.84 -2.14
CA PRO A 51 11.06 3.08 -2.85
C PRO A 51 9.86 3.52 -3.67
N TYR A 52 9.54 4.82 -3.67
CA TYR A 52 8.38 5.35 -4.39
C TYR A 52 8.32 4.93 -5.86
N LEU A 53 9.47 4.85 -6.54
CA LEU A 53 9.56 4.40 -7.93
C LEU A 53 9.10 2.94 -8.08
N ASN A 54 9.56 2.03 -7.22
CA ASN A 54 9.12 0.64 -7.23
C ASN A 54 7.63 0.52 -6.90
N PHE A 55 7.13 1.31 -5.94
CA PHE A 55 5.70 1.32 -5.62
C PHE A 55 4.85 1.85 -6.79
N ASN A 56 5.32 2.90 -7.47
CA ASN A 56 4.69 3.42 -8.68
C ASN A 56 4.69 2.39 -9.82
N ASP A 57 5.77 1.62 -9.98
CA ASP A 57 5.82 0.55 -10.98
C ASP A 57 4.82 -0.56 -10.64
N TRP A 58 4.72 -0.97 -9.37
CA TRP A 58 3.72 -1.94 -8.95
C TRP A 58 2.30 -1.47 -9.29
N LEU A 59 1.95 -0.22 -9.00
CA LEU A 59 0.62 0.34 -9.32
C LEU A 59 0.27 0.32 -10.81
N HIS A 60 1.28 0.34 -11.70
CA HIS A 60 1.05 0.35 -13.16
C HIS A 60 1.20 -1.02 -13.82
N TYR A 61 1.94 -1.94 -13.21
CA TYR A 61 2.39 -3.18 -13.87
C TYR A 61 2.06 -4.48 -13.10
N SER A 62 1.46 -4.43 -11.90
CA SER A 62 1.10 -5.63 -11.12
C SER A 62 -0.27 -6.20 -11.46
#